data_AF-B0ZB69-F1
#
_entry.id   AF-B0ZB69-F1
#
_cell.length_a   1.000
_cell.length_b   1.000
_cell.length_c   1.000
_cell.angle_alpha   90.00
_cell.angle_beta   90.00
_cell.angle_gamma   90.00
#
_symmetry.space_group_name_H-M   'P 1'
#
loop_
_entity.id
_entity.type
_entity.pdbx_description
1 polymer ?
#
loop_
_entity_poly.entity_id
_entity_poly.type
_entity_poly.pdbx_seq_one_letter_code
_entity_poly.pdbx_strand_id
1 'polypeptide(L)'
;MKRLAITSALAAMFITAAPAHADDGLFTGDVRLACEAVLCLSSGTRPSECTPSIQKYFSITAKKLSDTIKKRKSFLNLCPAATQDAKMVALVDAITNGAGRCDYASLNSTLRVWNSYEDGAGYISNALPSYCTAYNGNAYTDIKAPRYVGVPERGGYWVEADKYDAALAEYNQRIAAEDAARRANDNGGGGS
;
A
#
# COMPACT_ATOMS: atom_id res chain seq x y z
N MET A 1 64.95 -53.53 -4.04
CA MET A 1 64.69 -52.14 -3.62
C MET A 1 63.41 -51.64 -4.29
N LYS A 2 62.51 -51.02 -3.51
CA LYS A 2 61.36 -50.13 -3.89
C LYS A 2 60.20 -50.82 -4.67
N ARG A 3 59.00 -51.03 -4.08
CA ARG A 3 57.91 -50.06 -3.70
C ARG A 3 57.47 -49.24 -4.93
N LEU A 4 56.21 -49.12 -5.35
CA LEU A 4 54.91 -49.12 -4.67
C LEU A 4 53.80 -49.61 -5.64
N ALA A 5 52.80 -50.32 -5.13
CA ALA A 5 51.50 -50.47 -5.78
C ALA A 5 50.56 -49.37 -5.25
N ILE A 6 49.93 -48.61 -6.15
CA ILE A 6 48.89 -47.64 -5.82
C ILE A 6 47.59 -48.15 -6.42
N THR A 7 46.74 -48.74 -5.59
CA THR A 7 45.35 -49.07 -5.90
C THR A 7 44.48 -47.84 -5.63
N SER A 8 43.99 -47.20 -6.68
CA SER A 8 43.03 -46.09 -6.59
C SER A 8 41.61 -46.65 -6.48
N ALA A 9 41.01 -46.51 -5.29
CA ALA A 9 39.60 -46.87 -5.05
C ALA A 9 38.69 -45.77 -5.62
N LEU A 10 37.88 -46.08 -6.63
CA LEU A 10 36.75 -45.26 -7.05
C LEU A 10 35.61 -45.46 -6.06
N ALA A 11 35.37 -44.47 -5.20
CA ALA A 11 34.15 -44.35 -4.41
C ALA A 11 33.06 -43.74 -5.28
N ALA A 12 32.11 -44.57 -5.75
CA ALA A 12 30.89 -44.10 -6.39
C ALA A 12 29.96 -43.53 -5.31
N MET A 13 29.87 -42.20 -5.22
CA MET A 13 28.82 -41.51 -4.45
C MET A 13 27.49 -41.69 -5.19
N PHE A 14 26.62 -42.54 -4.65
CA PHE A 14 25.21 -42.56 -5.01
C PHE A 14 24.55 -41.30 -4.42
N ILE A 15 24.28 -40.32 -5.28
CA ILE A 15 23.40 -39.19 -4.95
C ILE A 15 21.98 -39.75 -4.94
N THR A 16 21.47 -40.10 -3.76
CA THR A 16 20.04 -40.34 -3.56
C THR A 16 19.32 -39.01 -3.75
N ALA A 17 18.69 -38.80 -4.91
CA ALA A 17 17.75 -37.71 -5.09
C ALA A 17 16.59 -37.91 -4.11
N ALA A 18 16.51 -37.03 -3.10
CA ALA A 18 15.32 -36.97 -2.26
C ALA A 18 14.12 -36.57 -3.13
N PRO A 19 12.94 -37.18 -2.92
CA PRO A 19 11.73 -36.70 -3.58
C PRO A 19 11.47 -35.28 -3.09
N ALA A 20 11.44 -34.32 -4.00
CA ALA A 20 10.82 -33.03 -3.75
C ALA A 20 9.32 -33.31 -3.58
N HIS A 21 8.85 -33.40 -2.33
CA HIS A 21 7.42 -33.42 -2.04
C HIS A 21 6.87 -32.04 -2.41
N ALA A 22 6.34 -31.92 -3.63
CA ALA A 22 5.38 -30.88 -3.94
C ALA A 22 4.15 -31.20 -3.08
N ASP A 23 3.97 -30.44 -2.01
CA ASP A 23 2.77 -30.49 -1.19
C ASP A 23 1.61 -29.97 -2.06
N ASP A 24 0.86 -30.88 -2.70
CA ASP A 24 -0.28 -30.55 -3.57
C ASP A 24 -1.40 -29.79 -2.82
N GLY A 25 -1.33 -29.68 -1.50
CA GLY A 25 -2.19 -28.84 -0.67
C GLY A 25 -1.80 -27.35 -0.60
N LEU A 26 -0.58 -26.98 -1.04
CA LEU A 26 0.03 -25.66 -0.80
C LEU A 26 -0.65 -24.50 -1.58
N PHE A 27 -1.40 -24.80 -2.63
CA PHE A 27 -2.03 -23.78 -3.49
C PHE A 27 -3.53 -24.01 -3.72
N THR A 28 -4.24 -24.60 -2.76
CA THR A 28 -5.70 -24.75 -2.83
C THR A 28 -6.42 -23.89 -1.78
N GLY A 29 -7.66 -23.51 -2.09
CA GLY A 29 -8.53 -22.77 -1.17
C GLY A 29 -7.96 -21.44 -0.67
N ASP A 30 -8.08 -21.18 0.63
CA ASP A 30 -7.70 -19.91 1.26
C ASP A 30 -6.18 -19.66 1.25
N VAL A 31 -5.35 -20.70 1.17
CA VAL A 31 -3.89 -20.55 1.05
C VAL A 31 -3.52 -19.91 -0.29
N ARG A 32 -4.15 -20.38 -1.38
CA ARG A 32 -3.99 -19.81 -2.72
C ARG A 32 -4.36 -18.33 -2.73
N LEU A 33 -5.55 -18.01 -2.21
CA LEU A 33 -6.06 -16.65 -2.15
C LEU A 33 -5.18 -15.74 -1.28
N ALA A 34 -4.61 -16.27 -0.20
CA ALA A 34 -3.69 -15.51 0.65
C ALA A 34 -2.40 -15.14 -0.10
N CYS A 35 -1.76 -16.10 -0.78
CA CYS A 35 -0.56 -15.81 -1.55
C CYS A 35 -0.81 -14.87 -2.72
N GLU A 36 -1.91 -15.07 -3.45
CA GLU A 36 -2.35 -14.14 -4.50
C GLU A 36 -2.64 -12.75 -3.92
N ALA A 37 -3.28 -12.65 -2.75
CA ALA A 37 -3.57 -11.37 -2.11
C ALA A 37 -2.29 -10.63 -1.71
N VAL A 38 -1.24 -11.32 -1.21
CA VAL A 38 0.06 -10.68 -0.94
C VAL A 38 0.60 -10.03 -2.21
N LEU A 39 0.63 -10.74 -3.34
CA LEU A 39 1.13 -10.21 -4.61
C LEU A 39 0.25 -9.08 -5.17
N CYS A 40 -1.06 -9.28 -5.18
CA CYS A 40 -2.03 -8.33 -5.72
C CYS A 40 -2.13 -7.04 -4.89
N LEU A 41 -1.95 -7.13 -3.57
CA LEU A 41 -1.89 -5.97 -2.70
C LEU A 41 -0.50 -5.33 -2.66
N SER A 42 0.51 -5.98 -3.22
CA SER A 42 1.80 -5.33 -3.48
C SER A 42 1.82 -4.56 -4.78
N SER A 43 0.85 -4.78 -5.68
CA SER A 43 0.78 -4.06 -6.95
C SER A 43 -0.14 -2.83 -6.91
N GLY A 44 0.30 -1.74 -7.53
CA GLY A 44 -0.51 -0.58 -7.88
C GLY A 44 -1.45 -0.84 -9.07
N THR A 45 -1.26 -1.96 -9.78
CA THR A 45 -2.17 -2.43 -10.84
C THR A 45 -3.02 -3.58 -10.32
N ARG A 46 -4.27 -3.64 -10.78
CA ARG A 46 -5.22 -4.68 -10.35
C ARG A 46 -5.84 -5.36 -11.57
N PRO A 47 -5.18 -6.38 -12.14
CA PRO A 47 -5.79 -7.20 -13.17
C PRO A 47 -7.00 -7.96 -12.62
N SER A 48 -7.88 -8.43 -13.50
CA SER A 48 -9.07 -9.21 -13.14
C SER A 48 -8.74 -10.44 -12.28
N GLU A 49 -7.58 -11.06 -12.52
CA GLU A 49 -7.08 -12.23 -11.77
C GLU A 49 -6.91 -11.95 -10.28
N CYS A 50 -6.68 -10.71 -9.89
CA CYS A 50 -6.55 -10.33 -8.48
C CYS A 50 -7.90 -10.23 -7.76
N THR A 51 -9.01 -10.20 -8.50
CA THR A 51 -10.35 -9.93 -7.94
C THR A 51 -10.74 -10.89 -6.82
N PRO A 52 -10.63 -12.23 -6.97
CA PRO A 52 -11.06 -13.17 -5.93
C PRO A 52 -10.28 -12.98 -4.61
N SER A 53 -8.97 -12.81 -4.73
CA SER A 53 -8.04 -12.71 -3.60
C SER A 53 -8.17 -11.37 -2.87
N ILE A 54 -8.33 -10.28 -3.63
CA ILE A 54 -8.62 -8.95 -3.09
C ILE A 54 -9.99 -8.93 -2.40
N GLN A 55 -11.03 -9.51 -3.02
CA GLN A 55 -12.37 -9.59 -2.43
C GLN A 55 -12.37 -10.37 -1.12
N LYS A 56 -11.71 -11.53 -1.09
CA LYS A 56 -11.53 -12.32 0.13
C LYS A 56 -10.82 -11.52 1.22
N TYR A 57 -9.73 -10.82 0.87
CA TYR A 57 -9.00 -9.99 1.83
C TYR A 57 -9.88 -8.87 2.41
N PHE A 58 -10.60 -8.13 1.57
CA PHE A 58 -11.43 -7.02 2.00
C PHE A 58 -12.74 -7.46 2.67
N SER A 59 -13.24 -8.67 2.42
CA SER A 59 -14.40 -9.23 3.13
C SER A 59 -14.10 -9.55 4.60
N ILE A 60 -12.81 -9.71 4.97
CA ILE A 60 -12.39 -9.90 6.34
C ILE A 60 -12.52 -8.57 7.08
N THR A 61 -13.53 -8.49 7.95
CA THR A 61 -13.83 -7.32 8.77
C THR A 61 -14.12 -7.71 10.23
N ALA A 62 -14.00 -6.74 11.12
CA ALA A 62 -14.34 -6.84 12.53
C ALA A 62 -14.85 -5.49 13.05
N LYS A 63 -15.46 -5.49 14.24
CA LYS A 63 -15.97 -4.25 14.87
C LYS A 63 -14.88 -3.20 15.10
N LYS A 64 -13.65 -3.63 15.40
CA LYS A 64 -12.50 -2.75 15.63
C LYS A 64 -11.52 -2.86 14.46
N LEU A 65 -10.92 -1.73 14.08
CA LEU A 65 -9.90 -1.69 13.03
C LEU A 65 -8.69 -2.57 13.40
N SER A 66 -8.23 -2.52 14.64
CA SER A 66 -7.13 -3.35 15.12
C SER A 66 -7.41 -4.85 14.97
N ASP A 67 -8.64 -5.29 15.24
CA ASP A 67 -9.04 -6.69 15.06
C ASP A 67 -9.16 -7.05 13.58
N THR A 68 -9.60 -6.12 12.73
CA THR A 68 -9.61 -6.30 11.27
C THR A 68 -8.20 -6.49 10.73
N ILE A 69 -7.24 -5.65 11.16
CA ILE A 69 -5.82 -5.74 10.80
C ILE A 69 -5.25 -7.10 11.23
N LYS A 70 -5.50 -7.53 12.48
CA LYS A 70 -5.05 -8.84 12.98
C LYS A 70 -5.60 -9.99 12.14
N LYS A 71 -6.90 -10.00 11.85
CA LYS A 71 -7.53 -11.06 11.04
C LYS A 71 -7.02 -11.08 9.60
N ARG A 72 -6.82 -9.91 8.99
CA ARG A 72 -6.21 -9.79 7.67
C ARG A 72 -4.77 -10.30 7.67
N LYS A 73 -3.98 -9.98 8.70
CA LYS A 73 -2.64 -10.55 8.90
C LYS A 73 -2.67 -12.06 9.02
N SER A 74 -3.58 -12.62 9.81
CA SER A 74 -3.77 -14.07 9.93
C SER A 74 -4.11 -14.74 8.60
N PHE A 75 -4.95 -14.09 7.78
CA PHE A 75 -5.26 -14.58 6.43
C PHE A 75 -4.02 -14.54 5.52
N LEU A 76 -3.29 -13.43 5.46
CA LEU A 76 -2.07 -13.35 4.63
C LEU A 76 -0.98 -14.34 5.08
N ASN A 77 -0.90 -14.62 6.39
CA ASN A 77 0.02 -15.61 6.95
C ASN A 77 -0.34 -17.07 6.61
N LEU A 78 -1.49 -17.33 5.98
CA LEU A 78 -1.73 -18.63 5.36
C LEU A 78 -0.78 -18.87 4.20
N CYS A 79 -0.26 -17.81 3.56
CA CYS A 79 0.77 -17.94 2.55
C CYS A 79 2.13 -18.26 3.19
N PRO A 80 2.79 -19.39 2.85
CA PRO A 80 4.10 -19.72 3.42
C PRO A 80 5.17 -18.64 3.19
N ALA A 81 5.12 -17.97 2.03
CA ALA A 81 6.06 -16.89 1.71
C ALA A 81 5.88 -15.66 2.61
N ALA A 82 4.71 -15.45 3.20
CA ALA A 82 4.41 -14.29 4.05
C ALA A 82 5.26 -14.24 5.33
N THR A 83 5.75 -15.39 5.79
CA THR A 83 6.53 -15.54 7.03
C THR A 83 7.94 -16.06 6.80
N GLN A 84 8.37 -16.21 5.54
CA GLN A 84 9.65 -16.82 5.19
C GLN A 84 10.87 -16.04 5.73
N ASP A 85 10.77 -14.72 5.82
CA ASP A 85 11.83 -13.83 6.27
C ASP A 85 11.28 -12.50 6.84
N ALA A 86 12.15 -11.74 7.50
CA ALA A 86 11.78 -10.49 8.15
C ALA A 86 11.24 -9.42 7.18
N LYS A 87 11.68 -9.43 5.92
CA LYS A 87 11.22 -8.46 4.92
C LYS A 87 9.81 -8.79 4.44
N MET A 88 9.50 -10.08 4.26
CA MET A 88 8.13 -10.52 3.93
C MET A 88 7.17 -10.27 5.09
N VAL A 89 7.60 -10.51 6.33
CA VAL A 89 6.80 -10.15 7.52
C VAL A 89 6.52 -8.64 7.54
N ALA A 90 7.54 -7.81 7.28
CA ALA A 90 7.38 -6.36 7.21
C ALA A 90 6.45 -5.92 6.07
N LEU A 91 6.49 -6.60 4.91
CA LEU A 91 5.57 -6.37 3.80
C LEU A 91 4.12 -6.67 4.22
N VAL A 92 3.88 -7.83 4.85
CA VAL A 92 2.55 -8.23 5.33
C VAL A 92 2.02 -7.23 6.36
N ASP A 93 2.88 -6.76 7.26
CA ASP A 93 2.53 -5.69 8.20
C ASP A 93 2.18 -4.39 7.47
N ALA A 94 2.95 -4.01 6.44
CA ALA A 94 2.67 -2.83 5.65
C ALA A 94 1.33 -2.95 4.88
N ILE A 95 1.07 -4.10 4.24
CA ILE A 95 -0.19 -4.40 3.54
C ILE A 95 -1.37 -4.32 4.51
N THR A 96 -1.28 -4.96 5.68
CA THR A 96 -2.40 -5.03 6.62
C THR A 96 -2.75 -3.68 7.24
N ASN A 97 -1.75 -2.81 7.40
CA ASN A 97 -1.98 -1.45 7.87
C ASN A 97 -2.37 -0.48 6.73
N GLY A 98 -1.91 -0.69 5.49
CA GLY A 98 -2.06 0.28 4.41
C GLY A 98 -3.15 -0.02 3.37
N ALA A 99 -3.40 -1.29 3.05
CA ALA A 99 -4.31 -1.67 1.96
C ALA A 99 -5.74 -1.17 2.19
N GLY A 100 -6.26 -0.41 1.22
CA GLY A 100 -7.58 0.23 1.26
C GLY A 100 -7.68 1.42 2.22
N ARG A 101 -6.55 1.96 2.68
CA ARG A 101 -6.48 3.15 3.56
C ARG A 101 -5.55 4.24 3.03
N CYS A 102 -4.69 3.88 2.08
CA CYS A 102 -3.63 4.74 1.57
C CYS A 102 -3.84 5.19 0.13
N ASP A 103 -5.02 4.96 -0.45
CA ASP A 103 -5.44 5.59 -1.69
C ASP A 103 -5.97 7.01 -1.44
N TYR A 104 -5.96 7.85 -2.48
CA TYR A 104 -6.31 9.27 -2.36
C TYR A 104 -7.74 9.49 -1.82
N ALA A 105 -8.71 8.63 -2.16
CA ALA A 105 -10.08 8.77 -1.71
C ALA A 105 -10.19 8.50 -0.20
N SER A 106 -9.55 7.43 0.27
CA SER A 106 -9.44 7.11 1.69
C SER A 106 -8.75 8.22 2.48
N LEU A 107 -7.67 8.80 1.95
CA LEU A 107 -6.95 9.90 2.60
C LEU A 107 -7.82 11.17 2.68
N ASN A 108 -8.51 11.55 1.60
CA ASN A 108 -9.40 12.72 1.57
C ASN A 108 -10.59 12.61 2.53
N SER A 109 -11.03 11.39 2.84
CA SER A 109 -12.08 11.15 3.83
C SER A 109 -11.52 11.09 5.25
N THR A 110 -10.45 10.33 5.47
CA THR A 110 -9.94 10.00 6.81
C THR A 110 -9.11 11.13 7.43
N LEU A 111 -8.42 11.93 6.62
CA LEU A 111 -7.57 13.03 7.08
C LEU A 111 -8.31 14.36 7.18
N ARG A 112 -9.65 14.33 7.11
CA ARG A 112 -10.47 15.51 7.33
C ARG A 112 -10.40 15.94 8.79
N VAL A 113 -9.93 17.16 9.01
CA VAL A 113 -9.90 17.82 10.31
C VAL A 113 -11.05 18.80 10.36
N TRP A 114 -11.93 18.62 11.35
CA TRP A 114 -13.00 19.56 11.63
C TRP A 114 -12.50 20.60 12.63
N ASN A 115 -12.67 21.86 12.29
CA ASN A 115 -12.54 23.00 13.20
C ASN A 115 -13.93 23.33 13.77
N SER A 116 -14.03 23.53 15.09
CA SER A 116 -15.29 23.84 15.76
C SER A 116 -15.64 25.34 15.76
N TYR A 117 -15.09 26.12 14.82
CA TYR A 117 -15.33 27.57 14.75
C TYR A 117 -16.53 27.89 13.84
N GLU A 118 -17.04 29.13 13.93
CA GLU A 118 -18.38 29.53 13.43
C GLU A 118 -18.64 29.33 11.93
N ASP A 119 -17.59 29.16 11.14
CA ASP A 119 -17.58 28.93 9.69
C ASP A 119 -17.51 27.44 9.30
N GLY A 120 -17.25 26.53 10.26
CA GLY A 120 -17.32 25.07 10.08
C GLY A 120 -16.41 24.48 8.99
N ALA A 121 -15.47 25.28 8.46
CA ALA A 121 -14.69 24.94 7.28
C ALA A 121 -13.51 24.04 7.64
N GLY A 122 -13.75 22.71 7.69
CA GLY A 122 -12.70 21.72 7.90
C GLY A 122 -11.70 21.66 6.75
N TYR A 123 -10.48 21.21 7.01
CA TYR A 123 -9.44 21.00 6.00
C TYR A 123 -9.04 19.52 5.91
N ILE A 124 -8.34 19.14 4.83
CA ILE A 124 -7.75 17.81 4.70
C ILE A 124 -6.26 17.93 5.03
N SER A 125 -5.78 17.21 6.03
CA SER A 125 -4.36 17.23 6.39
C SER A 125 -3.49 16.76 5.21
N ASN A 126 -2.37 17.47 5.00
CA ASN A 126 -1.36 17.14 3.99
C ASN A 126 -0.28 16.18 4.52
N ALA A 127 -0.38 15.73 5.77
CA ALA A 127 0.55 14.80 6.37
C ALA A 127 0.18 13.36 5.99
N LEU A 128 1.00 12.72 5.15
CA LEU A 128 0.83 11.30 4.83
C LEU A 128 1.09 10.46 6.10
N PRO A 129 0.14 9.62 6.54
CA PRO A 129 0.35 8.80 7.72
C PRO A 129 1.51 7.82 7.56
N SER A 130 2.26 7.56 8.62
CA SER A 130 3.45 6.71 8.60
C SER A 130 3.19 5.30 8.06
N TYR A 131 2.00 4.73 8.34
CA TYR A 131 1.61 3.42 7.80
C TYR A 131 1.43 3.43 6.27
N CYS A 132 1.03 4.57 5.69
CA CYS A 132 0.96 4.73 4.24
C CYS A 132 2.33 4.91 3.62
N THR A 133 3.23 5.66 4.28
CA THR A 133 4.64 5.73 3.87
C THR A 133 5.28 4.36 3.88
N ALA A 134 5.06 3.56 4.92
CA ALA A 134 5.60 2.21 5.04
C ALA A 134 5.07 1.24 3.97
N TYR A 135 3.83 1.41 3.52
CA TYR A 135 3.19 0.56 2.52
C TYR A 135 3.54 0.96 1.08
N ASN A 136 3.37 2.24 0.74
CA ASN A 136 3.64 2.75 -0.60
C ASN A 136 5.15 2.84 -0.89
N GLY A 137 5.98 2.98 0.14
CA GLY A 137 7.45 3.01 0.03
C GLY A 137 8.13 1.67 0.30
N ASN A 138 7.36 0.58 0.41
CA ASN A 138 7.94 -0.73 0.67
C ASN A 138 8.72 -1.23 -0.56
N ALA A 139 9.89 -1.84 -0.35
CA ALA A 139 10.74 -2.33 -1.45
C ALA A 139 10.09 -3.44 -2.30
N TYR A 140 9.03 -4.08 -1.81
CA TYR A 140 8.29 -5.14 -2.50
C TYR A 140 6.97 -4.66 -3.12
N THR A 141 6.71 -3.34 -3.13
CA THR A 141 5.52 -2.77 -3.76
C THR A 141 5.90 -1.85 -4.92
N ASP A 142 5.03 -1.75 -5.92
CA ASP A 142 5.14 -0.78 -7.03
C ASP A 142 4.05 0.31 -6.94
N ILE A 143 3.42 0.42 -5.76
CA ILE A 143 2.30 1.31 -5.49
C ILE A 143 2.81 2.75 -5.42
N LYS A 144 2.31 3.60 -6.32
CA LYS A 144 2.61 5.03 -6.27
C LYS A 144 1.83 5.70 -5.14
N ALA A 145 2.54 6.31 -4.20
CA ALA A 145 1.93 7.08 -3.13
C ALA A 145 1.09 8.24 -3.69
N PRO A 146 -0.13 8.48 -3.18
CA PRO A 146 -0.90 9.69 -3.51
C PRO A 146 -0.11 10.96 -3.22
N ARG A 147 -0.40 12.02 -3.97
CA ARG A 147 0.25 13.32 -3.82
C ARG A 147 -0.75 14.36 -3.35
N TYR A 148 -0.32 15.25 -2.46
CA TYR A 148 -1.17 16.32 -1.93
C TYR A 148 -1.04 17.59 -2.77
N VAL A 149 -2.17 18.11 -3.25
CA VAL A 149 -2.28 19.31 -4.07
C VAL A 149 -2.66 20.49 -3.20
N GLY A 150 -1.91 21.59 -3.34
CA GLY A 150 -2.21 22.86 -2.70
C GLY A 150 -1.83 22.92 -1.21
N VAL A 151 -2.46 23.85 -0.50
CA VAL A 151 -2.32 24.01 0.97
C VAL A 151 -3.66 23.74 1.68
N PRO A 152 -3.65 23.12 2.88
CA PRO A 152 -4.86 22.76 3.61
C PRO A 152 -5.85 23.92 3.81
N GLU A 153 -5.35 25.11 4.13
CA GLU A 153 -6.13 26.31 4.43
C GLU A 153 -6.88 26.85 3.20
N ARG A 154 -6.52 26.38 2.00
CA ARG A 154 -7.11 26.80 0.73
C ARG A 154 -7.73 25.63 -0.03
N GLY A 155 -8.29 24.66 0.70
CA GLY A 155 -8.97 23.51 0.11
C GLY A 155 -8.02 22.59 -0.67
N GLY A 156 -6.85 22.31 -0.08
CA GLY A 156 -5.94 21.28 -0.59
C GLY A 156 -6.50 19.87 -0.41
N TYR A 157 -6.02 18.92 -1.23
CA TYR A 157 -6.55 17.56 -1.29
C TYR A 157 -5.53 16.57 -1.87
N TRP A 158 -5.72 15.28 -1.56
CA TRP A 158 -4.93 14.17 -2.12
C TRP A 158 -5.46 13.75 -3.49
N VAL A 159 -4.54 13.41 -4.40
CA VAL A 159 -4.84 12.84 -5.72
C VAL A 159 -3.94 11.64 -6.02
N GLU A 160 -4.32 10.86 -7.02
CA GLU A 160 -3.45 9.84 -7.61
C GLU A 160 -2.16 10.48 -8.12
N ALA A 161 -1.04 9.76 -7.99
CA ALA A 161 0.29 10.32 -8.24
C ALA A 161 0.47 10.84 -9.68
N ASP A 162 -0.14 10.17 -10.64
CA ASP A 162 -0.13 10.46 -12.07
C ASP A 162 -1.05 11.63 -12.47
N LYS A 163 -2.05 11.94 -11.65
CA LYS A 163 -2.96 13.09 -11.84
C LYS A 163 -2.49 14.38 -11.18
N TYR A 164 -1.34 14.34 -10.50
CA TYR A 164 -0.86 15.45 -9.69
C TYR A 164 -0.69 16.75 -10.48
N ASP A 165 0.02 16.72 -11.61
CA ASP A 165 0.35 17.95 -12.34
C ASP A 165 -0.90 18.63 -12.91
N ALA A 166 -1.87 17.85 -13.41
CA ALA A 166 -3.15 18.35 -13.87
C ALA A 166 -3.96 18.98 -12.72
N ALA A 167 -4.07 18.26 -11.59
CA ALA A 167 -4.79 18.75 -10.42
C ALA A 167 -4.13 20.01 -9.81
N LEU A 168 -2.80 20.10 -9.83
CA LEU A 168 -2.07 21.28 -9.36
C LEU A 168 -2.33 22.50 -10.27
N ALA A 169 -2.39 22.31 -11.58
CA ALA A 169 -2.74 23.39 -12.51
C ALA A 169 -4.15 23.93 -12.25
N GLU A 170 -5.14 23.04 -12.11
CA GLU A 170 -6.53 23.40 -11.78
C GLU A 170 -6.63 24.14 -10.42
N TYR A 171 -5.92 23.64 -9.41
CA TYR A 171 -5.83 24.27 -8.10
C TYR A 171 -5.27 25.69 -8.20
N ASN A 172 -4.15 25.87 -8.90
CA ASN A 172 -3.49 27.17 -9.03
C ASN A 172 -4.36 28.18 -9.80
N GLN A 173 -5.09 27.73 -10.83
CA GLN A 173 -6.04 28.57 -11.55
C GLN A 173 -7.18 29.04 -10.64
N ARG A 174 -7.77 28.14 -9.84
CA ARG A 174 -8.79 28.50 -8.85
C ARG A 174 -8.25 29.54 -7.86
N ILE A 175 -7.08 29.29 -7.29
CA ILE A 175 -6.43 30.18 -6.31
C ILE A 175 -6.18 31.57 -6.92
N ALA A 176 -5.69 31.64 -8.15
CA ALA A 176 -5.45 32.91 -8.83
C ALA A 176 -6.75 33.70 -9.06
N ALA A 177 -7.84 33.02 -9.43
CA ALA A 177 -9.15 33.63 -9.61
C ALA A 177 -9.73 34.16 -8.28
N GLU A 178 -9.66 33.38 -7.21
CA GLU A 178 -10.06 33.79 -5.86
C GLU A 178 -9.26 35.03 -5.39
N ASP A 179 -7.95 35.02 -5.61
CA ASP A 179 -7.07 36.13 -5.21
C ASP A 179 -7.34 37.40 -6.01
N ALA A 180 -7.62 37.26 -7.31
CA ALA A 180 -8.02 38.39 -8.16
C ALA A 180 -9.36 38.98 -7.71
N ALA A 181 -10.35 38.13 -7.40
CA ALA A 181 -11.66 38.57 -6.91
C ALA A 181 -11.56 39.30 -5.57
N ARG A 182 -10.75 38.80 -4.62
CA ARG A 182 -10.51 39.47 -3.34
C ARG A 182 -9.89 40.85 -3.52
N ARG A 183 -8.81 40.96 -4.32
CA ARG A 183 -8.17 42.26 -4.60
C ARG A 183 -9.12 43.26 -5.27
N ALA A 184 -10.00 42.79 -6.16
CA ALA A 184 -10.99 43.64 -6.81
C ALA A 184 -12.03 44.19 -5.80
N ASN A 185 -12.47 43.36 -4.86
CA ASN A 185 -13.40 43.76 -3.81
C ASN A 185 -12.74 44.77 -2.83
N ASP A 186 -11.50 44.52 -2.42
CA ASP A 186 -10.75 45.39 -1.51
C ASP A 186 -10.53 46.79 -2.12
N ASN A 187 -10.21 46.86 -3.42
CA ASN A 187 -10.04 48.14 -4.14
C ASN A 187 -11.36 48.88 -4.39
N GLY A 188 -12.49 48.19 -4.40
CA GLY A 188 -13.82 48.78 -4.61
C GLY A 188 -14.50 49.29 -3.32
N GLY A 189 -14.10 48.78 -2.15
CA GLY A 189 -14.68 49.12 -0.84
C GLY A 189 -14.02 50.30 -0.10
N GLY A 190 -12.89 50.82 -0.57
CA GLY A 190 -12.16 51.93 0.05
C GLY A 190 -12.67 53.35 -0.27
N GLY A 191 -13.81 53.46 -0.97
CA GLY A 191 -14.46 54.72 -1.30
C GLY A 191 -15.80 54.87 -0.59
N SER A 192 -15.77 55.19 0.71
CA SER A 192 -16.93 55.72 1.45
C SER A 192 -16.44 56.63 2.56
#